data_AF-A0A0E3JYQ5-F1
#
_entry.id   AF-A0A0E3JYQ5-F1
#
_cell.length_a   1.000
_cell.length_b   1.000
_cell.length_c   1.000
_cell.angle_alpha   90.00
_cell.angle_beta   90.00
_cell.angle_gamma   90.00
#
_symmetry.space_group_name_H-M   'P 1'
#
loop_
_entity.id
_entity.type
_entity.pdbx_description
1 polymer ?
#
loop_
_entity_poly.entity_id
_entity_poly.type
_entity_poly.pdbx_seq_one_letter_code
_entity_poly.pdbx_strand_id
1 'polypeptide(L)'
;MKRGWLFDFGKNIREEIDDGRASRGREYVRNGAVRKIEINPGKIAAQVSGTKLYDVNIYGNTLSEEDKRKVINIINKKGYLSSLLSYKFPTSIIDDLDEEGIELIPRNLSYECTCPDYQRPCKHIYAVYLTAYDIISNNPLLLFKFLGINKEELIYEKGQKIMQEISVKDFQRKYEFPSIKFVNAKPWNKFGNDKEVVKHMYMLIMKTAERKIDELK
;
A
#
# COMPACT_ATOMS: atom_id res chain seq x y z
N MET A 1 -9.14 -22.08 -4.85
CA MET A 1 -9.30 -20.62 -4.69
C MET A 1 -10.77 -20.30 -4.88
N LYS A 2 -11.39 -19.53 -3.96
CA LYS A 2 -12.77 -19.06 -4.17
C LYS A 2 -12.77 -18.01 -5.29
N ARG A 3 -13.73 -18.09 -6.23
CA ARG A 3 -13.99 -17.00 -7.18
C ARG A 3 -14.60 -15.83 -6.40
N GLY A 4 -13.76 -14.87 -6.03
CA GLY A 4 -14.16 -13.66 -5.31
C GLY A 4 -13.77 -12.41 -6.07
N TRP A 5 -13.90 -11.24 -5.46
CA TRP A 5 -13.61 -9.93 -6.07
C TRP A 5 -12.16 -9.79 -6.59
N LEU A 6 -11.22 -10.55 -6.01
CA LEU A 6 -9.80 -10.54 -6.37
C LEU A 6 -9.46 -11.54 -7.50
N PHE A 7 -10.45 -12.22 -8.11
CA PHE A 7 -10.20 -13.38 -8.98
C PHE A 7 -9.21 -13.13 -10.12
N ASP A 8 -9.17 -11.93 -10.67
CA ASP A 8 -8.30 -11.57 -11.78
C ASP A 8 -6.90 -11.10 -11.37
N PHE A 9 -6.64 -10.96 -10.07
CA PHE A 9 -5.32 -10.57 -9.57
C PHE A 9 -4.25 -11.59 -9.96
N GLY A 10 -3.19 -11.14 -10.62
CA GLY A 10 -2.09 -11.98 -11.07
C GLY A 10 -2.53 -13.16 -11.94
N LYS A 11 -3.57 -12.95 -12.76
CA LYS A 11 -4.15 -13.94 -13.67
C LYS A 11 -3.07 -14.65 -14.51
N ASN A 12 -2.06 -13.93 -14.98
CA ASN A 12 -0.95 -14.51 -15.75
C ASN A 12 -0.20 -15.60 -14.98
N ILE A 13 0.10 -15.40 -13.69
CA ILE A 13 0.77 -16.41 -12.84
C ILE A 13 -0.06 -17.70 -12.75
N ARG A 14 -1.39 -17.56 -12.67
CA ARG A 14 -2.31 -18.70 -12.56
C ARG A 14 -2.48 -19.45 -13.87
N GLU A 15 -2.44 -18.76 -15.00
CA GLU A 15 -2.69 -19.35 -16.33
C GLU A 15 -1.42 -19.91 -16.98
N GLU A 16 -0.25 -19.36 -16.66
CA GLU A 16 1.03 -19.80 -17.23
C GLU A 16 1.66 -21.00 -16.49
N ILE A 17 1.22 -21.28 -15.26
CA ILE A 17 1.80 -22.37 -14.46
C ILE A 17 1.24 -23.74 -14.86
N ASP A 18 2.11 -24.76 -14.93
CA ASP A 18 1.66 -26.15 -15.10
C ASP A 18 1.07 -26.75 -13.82
N ASP A 19 0.20 -27.75 -13.98
CA ASP A 19 -0.51 -28.41 -12.88
C ASP A 19 0.41 -29.01 -11.81
N GLY A 20 1.56 -29.56 -12.22
CA GLY A 20 2.51 -30.19 -11.30
C GLY A 20 3.23 -29.17 -10.42
N ARG A 21 3.63 -28.02 -10.98
CA ARG A 21 4.19 -26.90 -10.20
C ARG A 21 3.12 -26.23 -9.36
N ALA A 22 1.92 -26.05 -9.88
CA ALA A 22 0.80 -25.48 -9.14
C ALA A 22 0.44 -26.35 -7.91
N SER A 23 0.43 -27.68 -8.07
CA SER A 23 0.18 -28.63 -6.99
C SER A 23 1.22 -28.52 -5.87
N ARG A 24 2.51 -28.51 -6.23
CA ARG A 24 3.60 -28.30 -5.28
C ARG A 24 3.55 -26.92 -4.64
N GLY A 25 3.23 -25.86 -5.38
CA GLY A 25 3.06 -24.53 -4.79
C GLY A 25 1.96 -24.50 -3.72
N ARG A 26 0.83 -25.18 -3.95
CA ARG A 26 -0.23 -25.36 -2.93
C ARG A 26 0.25 -26.13 -1.71
N GLU A 27 1.15 -27.10 -1.89
CA GLU A 27 1.75 -27.85 -0.78
C GLU A 27 2.68 -26.95 0.06
N TYR A 28 3.49 -26.10 -0.57
CA TYR A 28 4.34 -25.14 0.14
C TYR A 28 3.52 -24.17 1.00
N VAL A 29 2.39 -23.68 0.49
CA VAL A 29 1.46 -22.85 1.29
C VAL A 29 0.91 -23.64 2.48
N ARG A 30 0.40 -24.86 2.24
CA ARG A 30 -0.15 -25.72 3.30
C ARG A 30 0.86 -26.05 4.40
N ASN A 31 2.13 -26.21 4.04
CA ASN A 31 3.21 -26.52 4.98
C ASN A 31 3.81 -25.27 5.66
N GLY A 32 3.24 -24.08 5.46
CA GLY A 32 3.75 -22.84 6.06
C GLY A 32 5.15 -22.45 5.56
N ALA A 33 5.50 -22.83 4.33
CA ALA A 33 6.82 -22.59 3.77
C ALA A 33 7.07 -21.13 3.38
N VAL A 34 6.01 -20.35 3.14
CA VAL A 34 6.10 -18.91 2.83
C VAL A 34 6.27 -18.13 4.13
N ARG A 35 7.36 -17.38 4.24
CA ARG A 35 7.79 -16.62 5.42
C ARG A 35 8.02 -15.15 5.05
N LYS A 36 7.81 -14.26 6.02
CA LYS A 36 8.10 -12.82 5.91
C LYS A 36 7.51 -12.18 4.64
N ILE A 37 6.22 -12.37 4.40
CA ILE A 37 5.57 -11.73 3.26
C ILE A 37 5.32 -10.25 3.57
N GLU A 38 5.79 -9.38 2.69
CA GLU A 38 5.64 -7.94 2.77
C GLU A 38 4.99 -7.42 1.50
N ILE A 39 3.89 -6.70 1.65
CA ILE A 39 3.17 -6.05 0.55
C ILE A 39 3.46 -4.56 0.62
N ASN A 40 4.14 -4.04 -0.40
CA ASN A 40 4.53 -2.65 -0.55
C ASN A 40 4.01 -2.10 -1.88
N PRO A 41 4.02 -0.77 -2.10
CA PRO A 41 3.67 -0.19 -3.38
C PRO A 41 4.45 -0.84 -4.53
N GLY A 42 3.73 -1.44 -5.48
CA GLY A 42 4.23 -2.11 -6.67
C GLY A 42 5.02 -3.41 -6.42
N LYS A 43 5.14 -3.89 -5.17
CA LYS A 43 6.01 -5.04 -4.85
C LYS A 43 5.47 -5.89 -3.70
N ILE A 44 5.44 -7.20 -3.92
CA ILE A 44 5.26 -8.22 -2.89
C ILE A 44 6.59 -8.96 -2.77
N ALA A 45 7.19 -8.93 -1.58
CA ALA A 45 8.43 -9.63 -1.27
C ALA A 45 8.17 -10.72 -0.24
N ALA A 46 8.77 -11.90 -0.41
CA ALA A 46 8.66 -13.00 0.54
C ALA A 46 9.89 -13.90 0.49
N GLN A 47 10.07 -14.70 1.54
CA GLN A 47 11.05 -15.78 1.59
C GLN A 47 10.34 -17.13 1.63
N VAL A 48 10.78 -18.09 0.84
CA VAL A 48 10.17 -19.43 0.78
C VAL A 48 11.17 -20.48 1.24
N SER A 49 10.80 -21.26 2.24
CA SER A 49 11.61 -22.36 2.78
C SER A 49 11.49 -23.60 1.90
N GLY A 50 12.58 -24.05 1.30
CA GLY A 50 12.70 -25.36 0.66
C GLY A 50 14.00 -26.04 1.09
N THR A 51 14.76 -26.60 0.15
CA THR A 51 16.13 -27.09 0.40
C THR A 51 17.04 -26.02 0.98
N LYS A 52 16.80 -24.77 0.60
CA LYS A 52 17.36 -23.56 1.20
C LYS A 52 16.27 -22.49 1.23
N LEU A 53 16.60 -21.32 1.76
CA LEU A 53 15.71 -20.16 1.68
C LEU A 53 15.81 -19.54 0.28
N TYR A 54 14.66 -19.27 -0.34
CA TYR A 54 14.57 -18.62 -1.64
C TYR A 54 13.85 -17.28 -1.50
N ASP A 55 14.42 -16.22 -2.06
CA ASP A 55 13.76 -14.93 -2.13
C ASP A 55 12.84 -14.92 -3.36
N VAL A 56 11.65 -14.39 -3.18
CA VAL A 56 10.62 -14.30 -4.20
C VAL A 56 10.08 -12.87 -4.20
N ASN A 57 10.05 -12.26 -5.37
CA ASN A 57 9.45 -10.96 -5.59
C ASN A 57 8.37 -11.06 -6.66
N ILE A 58 7.23 -10.41 -6.44
CA ILE A 58 6.18 -10.22 -7.43
C ILE A 58 5.97 -8.71 -7.57
N TYR A 59 5.94 -8.20 -8.79
CA TYR A 59 5.85 -6.78 -9.08
C TYR A 59 4.60 -6.47 -9.92
N GLY A 60 4.07 -5.27 -9.71
CA GLY A 60 2.96 -4.71 -10.49
C GLY A 60 3.07 -3.19 -10.52
N ASN A 61 2.30 -2.57 -11.41
CA ASN A 61 2.31 -1.12 -11.53
C ASN A 61 1.51 -0.48 -10.40
N THR A 62 2.03 0.62 -9.86
CA THR A 62 1.23 1.53 -9.04
C THR A 62 0.37 2.41 -9.93
N LEU A 63 -0.73 2.91 -9.40
CA LEU A 63 -1.56 3.90 -10.08
C LEU A 63 -0.80 5.22 -10.26
N SER A 64 -1.14 5.96 -11.32
CA SER A 64 -0.65 7.33 -11.49
C SER A 64 -1.21 8.25 -10.40
N GLU A 65 -0.57 9.37 -10.10
CA GLU A 65 -1.10 10.33 -9.12
C GLU A 65 -2.49 10.89 -9.51
N GLU A 66 -2.80 10.93 -10.80
CA GLU A 66 -4.13 11.29 -11.28
C GLU A 66 -5.16 10.21 -10.94
N ASP A 67 -4.86 8.95 -11.26
CA ASP A 67 -5.76 7.82 -11.01
C ASP A 67 -5.94 7.58 -9.51
N LYS A 68 -4.89 7.76 -8.70
CA LYS A 68 -5.01 7.72 -7.24
C LYS A 68 -6.03 8.74 -6.72
N ARG A 69 -6.00 9.98 -7.24
CA ARG A 69 -6.98 11.01 -6.85
C ARG A 69 -8.39 10.63 -7.28
N LYS A 70 -8.58 10.07 -8.49
CA LYS A 70 -9.89 9.59 -8.97
C LYS A 70 -10.42 8.47 -8.09
N VAL A 71 -9.59 7.48 -7.77
CA VAL A 71 -9.93 6.36 -6.88
C VAL A 71 -10.37 6.85 -5.50
N ILE A 72 -9.57 7.72 -4.86
CA ILE A 72 -9.89 8.26 -3.53
C ILE A 72 -11.21 9.05 -3.58
N ASN A 73 -11.39 9.90 -4.59
CA ASN A 73 -12.61 10.69 -4.75
C ASN A 73 -13.86 9.81 -4.93
N ILE A 74 -13.78 8.74 -5.72
CA ILE A 74 -14.88 7.77 -5.89
C ILE A 74 -15.20 7.08 -4.57
N ILE A 75 -14.18 6.57 -3.88
CA ILE A 75 -14.34 5.91 -2.57
C ILE A 75 -15.07 6.80 -1.58
N ASN A 76 -14.71 8.09 -1.52
CA ASN A 76 -15.35 9.04 -0.61
C ASN A 76 -16.77 9.39 -1.06
N LYS A 77 -16.95 9.79 -2.32
CA LYS A 77 -18.24 10.24 -2.86
C LYS A 77 -19.31 9.14 -2.79
N LYS A 78 -18.92 7.88 -2.98
CA LYS A 78 -19.82 6.71 -2.95
C LYS A 78 -19.93 6.05 -1.57
N GLY A 79 -19.16 6.53 -0.57
CA GLY A 79 -19.22 6.03 0.80
C GLY A 79 -18.57 4.66 1.03
N TYR A 80 -17.69 4.21 0.13
CA TYR A 80 -17.03 2.91 0.19
C TYR A 80 -16.00 2.77 1.32
N LEU A 81 -15.49 3.90 1.83
CA LEU A 81 -14.44 3.93 2.86
C LEU A 81 -14.80 3.09 4.10
N SER A 82 -16.05 3.19 4.58
CA SER A 82 -16.50 2.45 5.77
C SER A 82 -16.41 0.92 5.60
N SER A 83 -16.75 0.42 4.40
CA SER A 83 -16.66 -1.00 4.06
C SER A 83 -15.21 -1.46 3.99
N LEU A 84 -14.35 -0.69 3.33
CA LEU A 84 -12.92 -0.97 3.21
C LEU A 84 -12.22 -1.00 4.57
N LEU A 85 -12.53 -0.05 5.45
CA LEU A 85 -12.02 0.00 6.83
C LEU A 85 -12.53 -1.17 7.69
N SER A 86 -13.66 -1.76 7.32
CA SER A 86 -14.21 -2.98 7.92
C SER A 86 -13.72 -4.26 7.24
N TYR A 87 -12.67 -4.16 6.41
CA TYR A 87 -12.09 -5.24 5.60
C TYR A 87 -13.08 -5.94 4.66
N LYS A 88 -14.14 -5.25 4.25
CA LYS A 88 -15.10 -5.72 3.25
C LYS A 88 -14.86 -4.97 1.94
N PHE A 89 -14.67 -5.71 0.86
CA PHE A 89 -14.49 -5.10 -0.45
C PHE A 89 -15.87 -4.80 -1.08
N PRO A 90 -16.21 -3.52 -1.35
CA PRO A 90 -17.46 -3.16 -2.02
C PRO A 90 -17.30 -3.39 -3.53
N THR A 91 -17.85 -4.48 -4.07
CA THR A 91 -17.61 -4.89 -5.48
C THR A 91 -18.01 -3.84 -6.50
N SER A 92 -19.02 -3.01 -6.21
CA SER A 92 -19.44 -1.89 -7.07
C SER A 92 -18.34 -0.86 -7.35
N ILE A 93 -17.28 -0.82 -6.53
CA ILE A 93 -16.13 0.05 -6.80
C ILE A 93 -15.40 -0.32 -8.11
N ILE A 94 -15.45 -1.60 -8.51
CA ILE A 94 -14.81 -2.06 -9.75
C ILE A 94 -15.52 -1.41 -10.94
N ASP A 95 -16.85 -1.53 -10.98
CA ASP A 95 -17.67 -0.96 -12.07
C ASP A 95 -17.51 0.57 -12.14
N ASP A 96 -17.56 1.26 -10.98
CA ASP A 96 -17.38 2.71 -10.90
C ASP A 96 -15.99 3.19 -11.38
N LEU A 97 -14.95 2.36 -11.23
CA LEU A 97 -13.59 2.70 -11.67
C LEU A 97 -13.33 2.30 -13.13
N ASP A 98 -13.94 1.22 -13.59
CA ASP A 98 -13.90 0.80 -14.99
C ASP A 98 -14.56 1.86 -15.90
N GLU A 99 -15.63 2.54 -15.42
CA GLU A 99 -16.23 3.70 -16.10
C GLU A 99 -15.25 4.87 -16.30
N GLU A 100 -14.28 5.03 -15.39
CA GLU A 100 -13.19 6.03 -15.47
C GLU A 100 -11.94 5.50 -16.19
N GLY A 101 -11.97 4.25 -16.70
CA GLY A 101 -10.85 3.60 -17.37
C GLY A 101 -9.72 3.13 -16.43
N ILE A 102 -10.01 2.97 -15.14
CA ILE A 102 -9.02 2.59 -14.12
C ILE A 102 -9.15 1.11 -13.77
N GLU A 103 -8.19 0.30 -14.22
CA GLU A 103 -8.12 -1.12 -13.83
C GLU A 103 -7.63 -1.26 -12.38
N LEU A 104 -8.55 -1.52 -11.44
CA LEU A 104 -8.22 -1.65 -10.02
C LEU A 104 -7.50 -2.98 -9.69
N ILE A 105 -7.75 -4.07 -10.43
CA ILE A 105 -7.22 -5.40 -10.13
C ILE A 105 -6.12 -5.76 -11.13
N PRO A 106 -4.82 -5.69 -10.76
CA PRO A 106 -3.74 -5.98 -11.70
C PRO A 106 -3.75 -7.43 -12.19
N ARG A 107 -4.02 -7.63 -13.47
CA ARG A 107 -4.06 -8.96 -14.12
C ARG A 107 -2.69 -9.53 -14.45
N ASN A 108 -1.75 -8.66 -14.82
CA ASN A 108 -0.42 -9.04 -15.27
C ASN A 108 0.63 -8.60 -14.25
N LEU A 109 1.24 -9.57 -13.59
CA LEU A 109 2.30 -9.35 -12.61
C LEU A 109 3.61 -9.95 -13.14
N SER A 110 4.71 -9.21 -12.99
CA SER A 110 6.05 -9.77 -13.20
C SER A 110 6.56 -10.39 -11.92
N TYR A 111 7.53 -11.30 -12.02
CA TYR A 111 7.96 -12.07 -10.87
C TYR A 111 9.40 -12.56 -11.03
N GLU A 112 10.05 -12.77 -9.88
CA GLU A 112 11.41 -13.28 -9.79
C GLU A 112 11.53 -14.23 -8.60
N CYS A 113 12.38 -15.25 -8.72
CA CYS A 113 12.69 -16.14 -7.61
C CYS A 113 14.09 -16.73 -7.73
N THR A 114 14.83 -16.75 -6.61
CA THR A 114 16.24 -17.21 -6.56
C THR A 114 16.41 -18.74 -6.66
N CYS A 115 15.33 -19.49 -6.89
CA CYS A 115 15.42 -20.94 -7.03
C CYS A 115 16.05 -21.36 -8.36
N PRO A 116 16.72 -22.53 -8.42
CA PRO A 116 17.39 -23.02 -9.63
C PRO A 116 16.42 -23.59 -10.69
N ASP A 117 15.10 -23.49 -10.49
CA ASP A 117 14.11 -23.90 -11.49
C ASP A 117 14.12 -22.91 -12.66
N TYR A 118 14.38 -23.41 -13.87
CA TYR A 118 14.46 -22.60 -15.08
C TYR A 118 13.09 -22.26 -15.66
N GLN A 119 12.05 -23.04 -15.34
CA GLN A 119 10.69 -22.74 -15.82
C GLN A 119 9.99 -21.78 -14.88
N ARG A 120 9.25 -20.84 -15.46
CA ARG A 120 8.53 -19.78 -14.76
C ARG A 120 7.07 -19.70 -15.22
N PRO A 121 6.13 -19.39 -14.32
CA PRO A 121 6.32 -19.22 -12.88
C PRO A 121 6.66 -20.54 -12.19
N CYS A 122 7.57 -20.51 -11.22
CA CYS A 122 7.94 -21.71 -10.46
C CYS A 122 6.97 -21.95 -9.29
N LYS A 123 7.05 -23.12 -8.66
CA LYS A 123 6.24 -23.45 -7.46
C LYS A 123 6.36 -22.43 -6.31
N HIS A 124 7.51 -21.77 -6.14
CA HIS A 124 7.71 -20.77 -5.09
C HIS A 124 7.01 -19.44 -5.40
N ILE A 125 7.08 -18.99 -6.66
CA ILE A 125 6.33 -17.82 -7.13
C ILE A 125 4.84 -18.06 -6.92
N TYR A 126 4.37 -19.25 -7.31
CA TYR A 126 2.96 -19.62 -7.12
C TYR A 126 2.55 -19.69 -5.65
N ALA A 127 3.41 -20.21 -4.77
CA ALA A 127 3.15 -20.23 -3.34
C ALA A 127 2.99 -18.81 -2.77
N VAL A 128 3.90 -17.90 -3.12
CA VAL A 128 3.84 -16.49 -2.69
C VAL A 128 2.63 -15.79 -3.27
N TYR A 129 2.31 -16.02 -4.54
CA TYR A 129 1.09 -15.53 -5.18
C TYR A 129 -0.17 -15.96 -4.43
N LEU A 130 -0.31 -17.25 -4.12
CA LEU A 130 -1.46 -17.76 -3.37
C LEU A 130 -1.56 -17.18 -1.96
N THR A 131 -0.44 -17.06 -1.25
CA THR A 131 -0.41 -16.43 0.08
C THR A 131 -0.77 -14.94 0.01
N ALA A 132 -0.26 -14.21 -0.98
CA ALA A 132 -0.61 -12.82 -1.19
C ALA A 132 -2.09 -12.64 -1.55
N TYR A 133 -2.61 -13.49 -2.44
CA TYR A 133 -4.03 -13.51 -2.81
C TYR A 133 -4.91 -13.69 -1.57
N ASP A 134 -4.60 -14.67 -0.71
CA ASP A 134 -5.37 -14.93 0.50
C ASP A 134 -5.34 -13.73 1.46
N ILE A 135 -4.14 -13.17 1.72
CA ILE A 135 -3.97 -11.99 2.58
C ILE A 135 -4.73 -10.77 2.05
N ILE A 136 -4.61 -10.46 0.76
CA ILE A 136 -5.29 -9.32 0.12
C ILE A 136 -6.80 -9.56 0.11
N SER A 137 -7.26 -10.77 -0.16
CA SER A 137 -8.69 -11.09 -0.18
C SER A 137 -9.37 -10.89 1.17
N ASN A 138 -8.63 -11.09 2.27
CA ASN A 138 -9.08 -10.87 3.64
C ASN A 138 -8.88 -9.42 4.13
N ASN A 139 -7.96 -8.66 3.52
CA ASN A 139 -7.74 -7.25 3.84
C ASN A 139 -7.58 -6.42 2.54
N PRO A 140 -8.68 -5.87 2.02
CA PRO A 140 -8.65 -5.15 0.74
C PRO A 140 -7.78 -3.88 0.75
N LEU A 141 -7.47 -3.30 1.92
CA LEU A 141 -6.55 -2.15 2.02
C LEU A 141 -5.14 -2.50 1.52
N LEU A 142 -4.76 -3.78 1.54
CA LEU A 142 -3.47 -4.23 1.02
C LEU A 142 -3.39 -4.18 -0.51
N LEU A 143 -4.53 -4.30 -1.22
CA LEU A 143 -4.56 -4.02 -2.65
C LEU A 143 -4.28 -2.54 -2.90
N PHE A 144 -4.96 -1.63 -2.20
CA PHE A 144 -4.71 -0.19 -2.35
C PHE A 144 -3.27 0.17 -2.02
N LYS A 145 -2.70 -0.41 -0.96
CA LYS A 145 -1.27 -0.25 -0.64
C LYS A 145 -0.38 -0.73 -1.79
N PHE A 146 -0.66 -1.89 -2.36
CA PHE A 146 0.07 -2.41 -3.52
C PHE A 146 -0.03 -1.48 -4.74
N LEU A 147 -1.20 -0.85 -4.95
CA LEU A 147 -1.41 0.15 -6.00
C LEU A 147 -0.80 1.53 -5.67
N GLY A 148 -0.18 1.69 -4.49
CA GLY A 148 0.49 2.90 -4.06
C GLY A 148 -0.41 3.94 -3.40
N ILE A 149 -1.58 3.53 -2.89
CA ILE A 149 -2.48 4.34 -2.07
C ILE A 149 -2.42 3.82 -0.63
N ASN A 150 -1.86 4.61 0.28
CA ASN A 150 -1.80 4.22 1.69
C ASN A 150 -3.14 4.45 2.40
N LYS A 151 -3.33 3.76 3.53
CA LYS A 151 -4.56 3.85 4.33
C LYS A 151 -4.86 5.30 4.74
N GLU A 152 -3.82 6.06 5.07
CA GLU A 152 -3.93 7.46 5.47
C GLU A 152 -4.44 8.33 4.32
N GLU A 153 -4.08 8.03 3.08
CA GLU A 153 -4.55 8.76 1.90
C GLU A 153 -6.04 8.48 1.61
N LEU A 154 -6.50 7.26 1.90
CA LEU A 154 -7.92 6.90 1.82
C LEU A 154 -8.76 7.61 2.88
N ILE A 155 -8.21 7.83 4.08
CA ILE A 155 -8.91 8.45 5.21
C ILE A 155 -8.86 9.98 5.12
N TYR A 156 -7.71 10.53 4.71
CA TYR A 156 -7.45 11.96 4.67
C TYR A 156 -7.42 12.47 3.23
N GLU A 157 -8.60 12.66 2.67
CA GLU A 157 -8.82 13.34 1.37
C GLU A 157 -8.08 14.69 1.26
N LYS A 158 -7.81 15.32 2.40
CA LYS A 158 -7.20 16.65 2.50
C LYS A 158 -5.70 16.67 2.78
N GLY A 159 -4.99 15.55 2.89
CA GLY A 159 -3.56 15.55 3.24
C GLY A 159 -2.69 16.34 2.24
N GLN A 160 -2.96 16.20 0.94
CA GLN A 160 -2.20 16.91 -0.10
C GLN A 160 -2.64 18.37 -0.29
N LYS A 161 -3.94 18.66 -0.11
CA LYS A 161 -4.46 20.04 -0.25
C LYS A 161 -4.16 20.90 0.98
N ILE A 162 -4.22 20.34 2.20
CA ILE A 162 -3.82 21.02 3.44
C ILE A 162 -2.30 21.28 3.46
N MET A 163 -1.48 20.35 2.97
CA MET A 163 -0.02 20.56 2.89
C MET A 163 0.39 21.60 1.81
N GLN A 164 -0.45 21.88 0.81
CA GLN A 164 -0.21 22.94 -0.18
C GLN A 164 -0.88 24.28 0.18
N GLU A 165 -2.06 24.26 0.81
CA GLU A 165 -2.83 25.48 1.15
C GLU A 165 -2.47 26.08 2.51
N ILE A 166 -1.84 25.34 3.43
CA ILE A 166 -1.19 25.99 4.56
C ILE A 166 0.11 26.58 4.04
N SER A 167 0.04 27.82 3.52
CA SER A 167 1.26 28.62 3.44
C SER A 167 1.80 28.72 4.86
N VAL A 168 3.12 28.59 5.03
CA VAL A 168 3.79 28.72 6.33
C VAL A 168 3.33 29.99 7.06
N LYS A 169 2.95 31.04 6.32
CA LYS A 169 2.40 32.30 6.85
C LYS A 169 1.02 32.14 7.48
N ASP A 170 0.14 31.31 6.93
CA ASP A 170 -1.22 31.11 7.46
C ASP A 170 -1.22 30.26 8.73
N PHE A 171 -0.29 29.30 8.84
CA PHE A 171 -0.04 28.57 10.08
C PHE A 171 0.45 29.50 11.19
N GLN A 172 1.42 30.38 10.88
CA GLN A 172 1.97 31.38 11.81
C GLN A 172 0.92 32.39 12.28
N ARG A 173 -0.06 32.73 11.42
CA ARG A 173 -1.11 33.69 11.76
C ARG A 173 -2.22 33.10 12.63
N LYS A 174 -2.52 31.81 12.48
CA LYS A 174 -3.65 31.15 13.18
C LYS A 174 -3.28 30.68 14.58
N TYR A 175 -2.02 30.34 14.81
CA TYR A 175 -1.50 30.02 16.13
C TYR A 175 -0.54 31.13 16.55
N GLU A 176 -1.06 32.17 17.22
CA GLU A 176 -0.20 33.03 18.03
C GLU A 176 0.40 32.14 19.12
N PHE A 177 1.62 31.66 18.88
CA PHE A 177 2.40 31.03 19.93
C PHE A 177 2.77 32.14 20.91
N PRO A 178 2.22 32.15 22.14
CA PRO A 178 2.66 33.10 23.15
C PRO A 178 4.16 32.91 23.27
N SER A 179 4.88 33.99 23.00
CA SER A 179 6.30 34.06 22.71
C SER A 179 7.16 33.22 23.66
N ILE A 180 7.33 31.93 23.35
CA ILE A 180 8.49 31.17 23.82
C ILE A 180 9.62 31.69 22.95
N LYS A 181 10.41 32.62 23.50
CA LYS A 181 11.65 33.06 22.87
C LYS A 181 12.52 31.82 22.69
N PHE A 182 12.56 31.28 21.47
CA PHE A 182 13.55 30.27 21.09
C PHE A 182 14.90 30.98 20.98
N VAL A 183 15.57 31.22 22.12
CA VAL A 183 16.78 32.06 22.17
C VAL A 183 17.96 31.43 21.41
N ASN A 184 17.91 30.15 21.01
CA ASN A 184 19.04 29.51 20.33
C ASN A 184 18.67 28.53 19.20
N ALA A 185 17.48 28.63 18.60
CA ALA A 185 17.18 27.85 17.41
C ALA A 185 17.80 28.56 16.18
N LYS A 186 18.79 27.94 15.55
CA LYS A 186 19.39 28.47 14.30
C LYS A 186 18.27 28.73 13.27
N PRO A 187 18.31 29.86 12.52
CA PRO A 187 17.22 30.27 11.66
C PRO A 187 16.88 29.21 10.61
N TRP A 188 15.59 28.95 10.43
CA TRP A 188 14.97 27.97 9.52
C TRP A 188 15.35 28.14 8.03
N ASN A 189 16.09 29.19 7.70
CA ASN A 189 16.47 29.67 6.38
C ASN A 189 17.38 28.69 5.62
N LYS A 190 17.86 27.61 6.25
CA LYS A 190 18.81 26.66 5.65
C LYS A 190 18.18 25.40 5.05
N PHE A 191 16.89 25.13 5.27
CA PHE A 191 16.31 23.85 4.85
C PHE A 191 15.75 23.80 3.42
N GLY A 192 15.69 24.94 2.71
CA GLY A 192 15.19 24.98 1.33
C GLY A 192 13.76 24.44 1.19
N ASN A 193 13.25 24.40 -0.05
CA ASN A 193 11.91 23.85 -0.35
C ASN A 193 11.84 22.31 -0.30
N ASP A 194 12.68 21.66 0.52
CA ASP A 194 12.72 20.21 0.59
C ASP A 194 11.51 19.67 1.36
N LYS A 195 10.54 19.16 0.58
CA LYS A 195 9.23 18.70 1.06
C LYS A 195 9.36 17.59 2.10
N GLU A 196 10.39 16.76 2.02
CA GLU A 196 10.60 15.67 2.98
C GLU A 196 11.07 16.20 4.34
N VAL A 197 11.89 17.24 4.37
CA VAL A 197 12.34 17.87 5.63
C VAL A 197 11.18 18.54 6.36
N VAL A 198 10.35 19.28 5.62
CA VAL A 198 9.17 19.96 6.19
C VAL A 198 8.16 18.94 6.74
N LYS A 199 7.93 17.85 6.00
CA LYS A 199 7.07 16.73 6.43
C LYS A 199 7.61 16.05 7.70
N HIS A 200 8.92 15.80 7.77
CA HIS A 200 9.56 15.20 8.93
C HIS A 200 9.43 16.08 10.18
N MET A 201 9.61 17.40 10.02
CA MET A 201 9.46 18.36 11.11
C MET A 201 8.01 18.50 11.59
N TYR A 202 7.03 18.51 10.67
CA TYR A 202 5.61 18.51 11.03
C TYR A 202 5.24 17.28 11.85
N MET A 203 5.69 16.10 11.41
CA MET A 203 5.48 14.84 12.14
C MET A 203 6.12 14.87 13.53
N LEU A 204 7.33 15.43 13.68
CA LEU A 204 7.99 15.61 14.97
C LEU A 204 7.22 16.54 15.91
N ILE A 205 6.71 17.67 15.39
CA ILE A 205 5.93 18.63 16.17
C ILE A 205 4.61 18.01 16.63
N MET A 206 3.88 17.35 15.73
CA MET A 206 2.60 16.71 16.05
C MET A 206 2.76 15.57 17.05
N LYS A 207 3.80 14.74 16.89
CA LYS A 207 4.11 13.66 17.84
C LYS A 207 4.49 14.19 19.22
N THR A 208 5.14 15.36 19.28
CA THR A 208 5.47 16.03 20.55
C THR A 208 4.24 16.67 21.19
N ALA A 209 3.30 17.20 20.38
CA ALA A 209 2.05 17.76 20.85
C ALA A 209 1.10 16.67 21.38
N GLU A 210 0.97 15.54 20.69
CA GLU A 210 0.19 14.38 21.15
C GLU A 210 0.72 13.86 22.49
N ARG A 211 2.04 13.74 22.64
CA ARG A 211 2.64 13.28 23.90
C ARG A 211 2.35 14.21 25.07
N LYS A 212 2.36 15.53 24.83
CA LYS A 212 1.99 16.53 25.86
C LYS A 212 0.51 16.52 26.20
N ILE A 213 -0.37 16.15 25.26
CA ILE A 213 -1.81 16.03 25.52
C ILE A 213 -2.11 14.79 26.36
N ASP A 214 -1.37 13.69 26.15
CA ASP A 214 -1.50 12.49 26.98
C ASP A 214 -0.87 12.64 28.38
N GLU A 215 0.17 13.48 28.52
CA GLU A 215 0.73 13.87 29.84
C GLU A 215 -0.22 14.79 30.66
N LEU A 216 -1.32 15.27 30.06
CA LEU A 216 -2.32 16.15 30.69
C LEU A 216 -3.65 15.44 31.04
N LYS A 217 -3.75 14.13 30.84
CA LYS A 217 -4.88 13.27 31.27
C LYS A 217 -4.49 12.46 32.50
#